data_AF-A0A0M6WGT8-F1
#
_entry.id   AF-A0A0M6WGT8-F1
#
_cell.length_a   1.000
_cell.length_b   1.000
_cell.length_c   1.000
_cell.angle_alpha   90.00
_cell.angle_beta   90.00
_cell.angle_gamma   90.00
#
_symmetry.space_group_name_H-M   'P 1'
#
loop_
_entity.id
_entity.type
_entity.pdbx_description
1 polymer ?
#
loop_
_entity_poly.entity_id
_entity_poly.type
_entity_poly.pdbx_seq_one_letter_code
_entity_poly.pdbx_strand_id
1 'polypeptide(L)'
;MFGRNDFIENIKDALAAAGCDMGAFRSWQKQYDRLKKKQKEQKERYERCREQTKRVQEDAQLMEQMLIAEQTADRKEFGRLLKDLRQMQNNFDHEFLVSKEDQEFHSTYDTILRLGMKALNASDQKLLLQSEIENLLALLKENLEKEEPKIEALTFYYQLGSDQELAQLPPAEKLEKITYFYEHEFRQLILQLLENGISRAGQLKDTYEAATDRASRKKYEMLQVLFDGQPEHILEQLMEE
;
A
#
# COMPACT_ATOMS: atom_id res chain seq x y z
N MET A 1 -14.33 -22.87 20.51
CA MET A 1 -14.43 -21.53 19.90
C MET A 1 -13.44 -20.67 20.66
N PHE A 2 -12.27 -20.43 20.08
CA PHE A 2 -11.20 -19.65 20.70
C PHE A 2 -11.38 -18.17 20.36
N GLY A 3 -11.15 -17.28 21.33
CA GLY A 3 -11.25 -15.85 21.13
C GLY A 3 -10.01 -15.28 20.44
N ARG A 4 -10.18 -14.17 19.71
CA ARG A 4 -9.18 -13.43 18.90
C ARG A 4 -7.84 -13.05 19.56
N ASN A 5 -7.70 -13.18 20.88
CA ASN A 5 -6.44 -12.91 21.60
C ASN A 5 -5.76 -14.20 22.07
N ASP A 6 -6.43 -15.34 21.92
CA ASP A 6 -5.96 -16.61 22.44
C ASP A 6 -4.88 -17.21 21.53
N PHE A 7 -4.93 -17.00 20.21
CA PHE A 7 -3.97 -17.62 19.29
C PHE A 7 -2.59 -16.95 19.33
N ILE A 8 -2.49 -15.61 19.28
CA ILE A 8 -1.20 -14.92 19.49
C ILE A 8 -0.53 -15.36 20.80
N GLU A 9 -1.28 -15.45 21.91
CA GLU A 9 -0.72 -15.89 23.19
C GLU A 9 -0.33 -17.39 23.16
N ASN A 10 -1.12 -18.25 22.49
CA ASN A 10 -0.75 -19.66 22.30
C ASN A 10 0.55 -19.82 21.49
N ILE A 11 0.73 -19.07 20.40
CA ILE A 11 1.97 -19.11 19.60
C ILE A 11 3.14 -18.61 20.42
N LYS A 12 2.96 -17.52 21.16
CA LYS A 12 3.99 -16.95 22.04
C LYS A 12 4.41 -17.94 23.13
N ASP A 13 3.46 -18.60 23.79
CA ASP A 13 3.73 -19.62 24.80
C ASP A 13 4.43 -20.85 24.21
N ALA A 14 4.01 -21.27 23.02
CA ALA A 14 4.63 -22.39 22.30
C ALA A 14 6.08 -22.08 21.88
N LEU A 15 6.34 -20.88 21.34
CA LEU A 15 7.68 -20.42 20.99
C LEU A 15 8.59 -20.35 22.22
N ALA A 16 8.05 -19.88 23.36
CA ALA A 16 8.78 -19.87 24.63
C ALA A 16 9.08 -21.29 25.12
N ALA A 17 8.12 -22.21 25.03
CA ALA A 17 8.29 -23.63 25.39
C ALA A 17 9.32 -24.34 24.50
N ALA A 18 9.40 -23.96 23.22
CA ALA A 18 10.42 -24.40 22.26
C ALA A 18 11.78 -23.71 22.45
N GLY A 19 11.88 -22.75 23.39
CA GLY A 19 13.13 -22.03 23.71
C GLY A 19 13.55 -21.01 22.64
N CYS A 20 12.61 -20.49 21.85
CA CYS A 20 12.88 -19.51 20.80
C CYS A 20 13.26 -18.14 21.36
N ASP A 21 13.81 -17.27 20.49
CA ASP A 21 14.14 -15.89 20.86
C ASP A 21 12.86 -15.05 21.03
N MET A 22 12.38 -14.97 22.27
CA MET A 22 11.22 -14.15 22.62
C MET A 22 11.51 -12.65 22.53
N GLY A 23 12.78 -12.23 22.50
CA GLY A 23 13.16 -10.85 22.19
C GLY A 23 12.83 -10.49 20.74
N ALA A 24 13.20 -11.37 19.80
CA ALA A 24 12.85 -11.24 18.39
C ALA A 24 11.33 -11.21 18.18
N PHE A 25 10.59 -12.15 18.79
CA PHE A 25 9.12 -12.17 18.69
C PHE A 25 8.48 -10.86 19.18
N ARG A 26 8.87 -10.37 20.37
CA ARG A 26 8.31 -9.13 20.93
C ARG A 26 8.66 -7.91 20.09
N SER A 27 9.87 -7.87 19.52
CA SER A 27 10.28 -6.79 18.60
C SER A 27 9.41 -6.79 17.34
N TRP A 28 9.23 -7.95 16.73
CA TRP A 28 8.36 -8.12 15.57
C TRP A 28 6.90 -7.76 15.88
N GLN A 29 6.34 -8.28 16.97
CA GLN A 29 4.96 -7.97 17.40
C GLN A 29 4.75 -6.47 17.58
N LYS A 30 5.71 -5.77 18.22
CA LYS A 30 5.65 -4.30 18.37
C LYS A 30 5.75 -3.56 17.03
N GLN A 31 6.46 -4.10 16.05
CA GLN A 31 6.48 -3.55 14.69
C GLN A 31 5.13 -3.78 14.00
N TYR A 32 4.58 -4.99 14.09
CA TYR A 32 3.28 -5.35 13.53
C TYR A 32 2.15 -4.48 14.10
N ASP A 33 2.10 -4.27 15.42
CA ASP A 33 1.09 -3.41 16.05
C ASP A 33 1.14 -1.96 15.54
N ARG A 34 2.35 -1.44 15.27
CA ARG A 34 2.53 -0.11 14.69
C ARG A 34 2.11 -0.09 13.23
N LEU A 35 2.43 -1.13 12.47
CA LEU A 35 2.02 -1.33 11.08
C LEU A 35 0.49 -1.30 10.97
N LYS A 36 -0.20 -2.18 11.70
CA LYS A 36 -1.66 -2.32 11.71
C LYS A 36 -2.38 -1.01 12.04
N LYS A 37 -1.85 -0.24 13.00
CA LYS A 37 -2.42 1.08 13.38
C LYS A 37 -2.38 2.11 12.25
N LYS A 38 -1.31 2.12 11.45
CA LYS A 38 -1.14 3.08 10.34
C LYS A 38 -1.69 2.59 9.01
N GLN A 39 -1.89 1.29 8.85
CA GLN A 39 -2.30 0.66 7.60
C GLN A 39 -3.61 1.23 7.06
N LYS A 40 -4.60 1.43 7.92
CA LYS A 40 -5.90 2.02 7.54
C LYS A 40 -5.73 3.44 6.99
N GLU A 41 -4.96 4.28 7.68
CA GLU A 41 -4.70 5.67 7.25
C GLU A 41 -3.96 5.70 5.90
N GLN A 42 -2.97 4.83 5.70
CA GLN A 42 -2.24 4.75 4.43
C GLN A 42 -3.14 4.26 3.28
N LYS A 43 -4.00 3.26 3.54
CA LYS A 43 -4.99 2.81 2.57
C LYS A 43 -5.94 3.93 2.17
N GLU A 44 -6.54 4.60 3.16
CA GLU A 44 -7.48 5.70 2.93
C GLU A 44 -6.82 6.86 2.17
N ARG A 45 -5.54 7.14 2.45
CA ARG A 45 -4.77 8.16 1.73
C ARG A 45 -4.58 7.77 0.26
N TYR A 46 -4.10 6.56 -0.01
CA TYR A 46 -3.89 6.08 -1.38
C TYR A 46 -5.20 6.05 -2.18
N GLU A 47 -6.25 5.46 -1.61
CA GLU A 47 -7.58 5.37 -2.25
C GLU A 47 -8.16 6.75 -2.55
N ARG A 48 -8.01 7.70 -1.61
CA ARG A 48 -8.43 9.09 -1.83
C ARG A 48 -7.69 9.72 -3.00
N CYS A 49 -6.36 9.65 -3.04
CA CYS A 49 -5.57 10.21 -4.15
C CYS A 49 -5.95 9.57 -5.48
N ARG A 50 -6.22 8.26 -5.49
CA ARG A 50 -6.66 7.53 -6.67
C ARG A 50 -8.05 7.96 -7.14
N GLU A 51 -9.00 8.15 -6.22
CA GLU A 51 -10.32 8.69 -6.54
C GLU A 51 -10.21 10.12 -7.09
N GLN A 52 -9.37 10.97 -6.48
CA GLN A 52 -9.15 12.32 -6.99
C GLN A 52 -8.56 12.32 -8.41
N THR A 53 -7.62 11.41 -8.69
CA THR A 53 -7.02 11.25 -10.03
C THR A 53 -8.06 10.80 -11.06
N LYS A 54 -8.98 9.89 -10.69
CA LYS A 54 -10.11 9.49 -11.55
C LYS A 54 -11.05 10.65 -11.85
N ARG A 55 -11.38 11.47 -10.85
CA ARG A 55 -12.22 12.66 -11.06
C ARG A 55 -11.57 13.66 -12.01
N VAL A 56 -10.26 13.89 -11.90
CA VAL A 56 -9.51 14.71 -12.85
C VAL A 56 -9.60 14.13 -14.27
N GLN A 57 -9.50 12.80 -14.42
CA GLN A 57 -9.66 12.13 -15.70
C GLN A 57 -11.06 12.30 -16.29
N GLU A 58 -12.10 12.11 -15.50
CA GLU A 58 -13.49 12.31 -15.91
C GLU A 58 -13.74 13.75 -16.37
N ASP A 59 -13.27 14.74 -15.59
CA ASP A 59 -13.39 16.16 -15.95
C ASP A 59 -12.62 16.48 -17.24
N ALA A 60 -11.40 15.98 -17.40
CA ALA A 60 -10.60 16.16 -18.60
C ALA A 60 -11.24 15.52 -19.85
N GLN A 61 -11.85 14.34 -19.72
CA GLN A 61 -12.59 13.68 -20.80
C GLN A 61 -13.80 14.49 -21.25
N LEU A 62 -14.54 15.08 -20.31
CA LEU A 62 -15.65 15.97 -20.64
C LEU A 62 -15.14 17.22 -21.37
N MET A 63 -14.04 17.82 -20.89
CA MET A 63 -13.42 18.97 -21.55
C MET A 63 -12.97 18.65 -22.98
N GLU A 64 -12.36 17.48 -23.19
CA GLU A 64 -11.95 16.99 -24.52
C GLU A 64 -13.15 16.87 -25.47
N GLN A 65 -14.21 16.18 -25.03
CA GLN A 65 -15.44 16.00 -25.82
C GLN A 65 -16.06 17.34 -26.23
N MET A 66 -16.12 18.29 -25.30
CA MET A 66 -16.64 19.64 -25.57
C MET A 66 -15.80 20.40 -26.60
N LEU A 67 -14.49 20.21 -26.58
CA LEU A 67 -13.58 20.88 -27.53
C LEU A 67 -13.63 20.26 -28.94
N ILE A 68 -13.76 18.92 -29.03
CA ILE A 68 -13.88 18.18 -30.29
C ILE A 68 -15.23 18.44 -30.96
N ALA A 69 -16.33 18.40 -30.19
CA ALA A 69 -17.68 18.51 -30.74
C ALA A 69 -18.03 19.89 -31.31
N GLU A 70 -17.09 20.85 -31.31
CA GLU A 70 -17.31 22.28 -31.59
C GLU A 70 -18.51 22.89 -30.84
N GLN A 71 -18.98 22.21 -29.79
CA GLN A 71 -20.04 22.70 -28.91
C GLN A 71 -19.44 23.75 -27.98
N THR A 72 -19.15 24.91 -28.54
CA THR A 72 -18.90 26.15 -27.79
C THR A 72 -20.12 26.60 -26.96
N ALA A 73 -21.22 25.83 -26.97
CA ALA A 73 -22.51 26.15 -26.39
C ALA A 73 -22.52 26.06 -24.85
N ASP A 74 -21.69 25.23 -24.21
CA ASP A 74 -21.64 25.16 -22.75
C ASP A 74 -20.33 25.69 -22.15
N ARG A 75 -20.02 26.94 -22.50
CA ARG A 75 -18.97 27.74 -21.83
C ARG A 75 -19.13 27.77 -20.31
N LYS A 76 -20.35 27.59 -19.79
CA LYS A 76 -20.63 27.59 -18.35
C LYS A 76 -20.15 26.28 -17.71
N GLU A 77 -20.43 25.14 -18.33
CA GLU A 77 -19.93 23.84 -17.91
C GLU A 77 -18.41 23.75 -18.03
N PHE A 78 -17.82 24.23 -19.13
CA PHE A 78 -16.36 24.26 -19.26
C PHE A 78 -15.70 25.10 -18.14
N GLY A 79 -16.32 26.24 -17.81
CA GLY A 79 -15.90 27.08 -16.68
C GLY A 79 -16.06 26.40 -15.32
N ARG A 80 -17.09 25.56 -15.13
CA ARG A 80 -17.27 24.73 -13.93
C ARG A 80 -16.16 23.69 -13.83
N LEU A 81 -15.89 22.94 -14.89
CA LEU A 81 -14.83 21.92 -14.95
C LEU A 81 -13.45 22.52 -14.63
N LEU A 82 -13.12 23.68 -15.20
CA LEU A 82 -11.88 24.40 -14.86
C LEU A 82 -11.79 24.80 -13.38
N LYS A 83 -12.91 25.15 -12.76
CA LYS A 83 -12.96 25.46 -11.32
C LYS A 83 -12.75 24.20 -10.49
N ASP A 84 -13.38 23.10 -10.89
CA ASP A 84 -13.26 21.81 -10.23
C ASP A 84 -11.79 21.32 -10.30
N LEU A 85 -11.16 21.36 -11.49
CA LEU A 85 -9.71 21.10 -11.64
C LEU A 85 -8.86 22.01 -10.75
N ARG A 86 -9.16 23.30 -10.66
CA ARG A 86 -8.39 24.20 -9.77
C ARG A 86 -8.52 23.82 -8.29
N GLN A 87 -9.67 23.33 -7.85
CA GLN A 87 -9.86 22.85 -6.48
C GLN A 87 -9.13 21.54 -6.21
N MET A 88 -8.91 20.74 -7.25
CA MET A 88 -8.27 19.42 -7.21
C MET A 88 -6.74 19.47 -7.22
N GLN A 89 -6.16 20.64 -7.51
CA GLN A 89 -4.70 20.82 -7.58
C GLN A 89 -4.03 20.34 -6.27
N ASN A 90 -3.01 19.50 -6.40
CA ASN A 90 -2.26 18.85 -5.31
C ASN A 90 -3.03 17.81 -4.47
N ASN A 91 -4.32 17.54 -4.75
CA ASN A 91 -5.10 16.54 -3.99
C ASN A 91 -4.94 15.10 -4.54
N PHE A 92 -4.37 14.97 -5.74
CA PHE A 92 -4.08 13.68 -6.40
C PHE A 92 -2.66 13.18 -6.15
N ASP A 93 -1.80 13.97 -5.50
CA ASP A 93 -0.38 13.65 -5.31
C ASP A 93 -0.16 12.42 -4.44
N HIS A 94 0.45 11.39 -5.04
CA HIS A 94 0.89 10.20 -4.35
C HIS A 94 2.07 9.55 -5.10
N GLU A 95 3.10 9.12 -4.37
CA GLU A 95 4.36 8.64 -4.95
C GLU A 95 4.24 7.44 -5.91
N PHE A 96 3.21 6.61 -5.67
CA PHE A 96 2.83 5.43 -6.47
C PHE A 96 1.67 5.70 -7.43
N LEU A 97 1.30 6.96 -7.64
CA LEU A 97 0.28 7.39 -8.58
C LEU A 97 0.82 8.57 -9.38
N VAL A 98 0.40 9.80 -9.06
CA VAL A 98 1.00 11.04 -9.58
C VAL A 98 2.01 11.56 -8.56
N SER A 99 3.31 11.44 -8.83
CA SER A 99 4.34 11.95 -7.91
C SER A 99 4.35 13.48 -7.91
N LYS A 100 4.72 14.08 -6.78
CA LYS A 100 4.95 15.54 -6.68
C LYS A 100 6.10 16.01 -7.56
N GLU A 101 7.04 15.12 -7.85
CA GLU A 101 8.21 15.39 -8.68
C GLU A 101 7.94 15.15 -10.18
N ASP A 102 6.72 14.72 -10.55
CA ASP A 102 6.32 14.49 -11.94
C ASP A 102 6.11 15.83 -12.67
N GLN A 103 7.22 16.40 -13.15
CA GLN A 103 7.20 17.70 -13.82
C GLN A 103 6.35 17.71 -15.08
N GLU A 104 6.28 16.59 -15.81
CA GLU A 104 5.49 16.49 -17.05
C GLU A 104 4.00 16.59 -16.74
N PHE A 105 3.53 15.82 -15.76
CA PHE A 105 2.14 15.88 -15.30
C PHE A 105 1.76 17.28 -14.80
N HIS A 106 2.55 17.83 -13.87
CA HIS A 106 2.22 19.11 -13.24
C HIS A 106 2.30 20.28 -14.23
N SER A 107 3.26 20.26 -15.17
CA SER A 107 3.36 21.29 -16.20
C SER A 107 2.20 21.26 -17.20
N THR A 108 1.77 20.06 -17.59
CA THR A 108 0.59 19.86 -18.45
C THR A 108 -0.67 20.39 -17.75
N TYR A 109 -0.87 19.98 -16.49
CA TYR A 109 -1.98 20.41 -15.65
C TYR A 109 -2.04 21.95 -15.47
N ASP A 110 -0.91 22.56 -15.13
CA ASP A 110 -0.80 24.01 -14.94
C ASP A 110 -1.02 24.78 -16.24
N THR A 111 -0.61 24.22 -17.38
CA THR A 111 -0.85 24.83 -18.69
C THR A 111 -2.33 24.89 -19.03
N ILE A 112 -3.08 23.82 -18.78
CA ILE A 112 -4.54 23.79 -18.95
C ILE A 112 -5.20 24.88 -18.08
N LEU A 113 -4.83 24.97 -16.79
CA LEU A 113 -5.40 25.97 -15.88
C LEU A 113 -5.05 27.42 -16.28
N ARG A 114 -3.87 27.64 -16.85
CA ARG A 114 -3.38 28.94 -17.31
C ARG A 114 -4.01 29.38 -18.63
N LEU A 115 -4.23 28.44 -19.55
CA LEU A 115 -4.98 28.67 -20.79
C LEU A 115 -6.44 28.97 -20.48
N GLY A 116 -7.08 28.10 -19.70
CA GLY A 116 -8.43 28.30 -19.17
C GLY A 116 -9.47 28.73 -20.22
N MET A 117 -10.46 29.50 -19.79
CA MET A 117 -11.57 29.94 -20.65
C MET A 117 -11.15 30.85 -21.81
N LYS A 118 -10.07 31.62 -21.68
CA LYS A 118 -9.65 32.58 -22.72
C LYS A 118 -9.21 31.87 -24.00
N ALA A 119 -8.67 30.65 -23.87
CA ALA A 119 -8.23 29.84 -25.01
C ALA A 119 -9.39 29.48 -25.95
N LEU A 120 -10.64 29.45 -25.44
CA LEU A 120 -11.82 29.21 -26.27
C LEU A 120 -12.13 30.34 -27.27
N ASN A 121 -11.48 31.49 -27.15
CA ASN A 121 -11.71 32.65 -28.03
C ASN A 121 -10.63 32.82 -29.12
N ALA A 122 -9.55 32.04 -29.07
CA ALA A 122 -8.42 32.15 -30.00
C ALA A 122 -8.08 30.76 -30.55
N SER A 123 -8.10 30.60 -31.87
CA SER A 123 -8.00 29.28 -32.52
C SER A 123 -6.69 28.55 -32.21
N ASP A 124 -5.58 29.28 -32.15
CA ASP A 124 -4.25 28.78 -31.78
C ASP A 124 -4.20 28.32 -30.32
N GLN A 125 -4.78 29.10 -29.40
CA GLN A 125 -4.85 28.74 -27.98
C GLN A 125 -5.82 27.59 -27.72
N LYS A 126 -6.92 27.51 -28.48
CA LYS A 126 -7.87 26.38 -28.41
C LYS A 126 -7.19 25.07 -28.82
N LEU A 127 -6.40 25.10 -29.90
CA LEU A 127 -5.64 23.95 -30.36
C LEU A 127 -4.59 23.52 -29.32
N LEU A 128 -3.88 24.48 -28.74
CA LEU A 128 -2.94 24.19 -27.65
C LEU A 128 -3.66 23.55 -26.45
N LEU A 129 -4.80 24.11 -26.03
CA LEU A 129 -5.59 23.57 -24.92
C LEU A 129 -6.06 22.13 -25.20
N GLN A 130 -6.50 21.84 -26.43
CA GLN A 130 -6.86 20.49 -26.85
C GLN A 130 -5.67 19.53 -26.68
N SER A 131 -4.51 19.89 -27.21
CA SER A 131 -3.30 19.06 -27.10
C SER A 131 -2.88 18.82 -25.65
N GLU A 132 -2.94 19.83 -24.77
CA GLU A 132 -2.60 19.67 -23.36
C GLU A 132 -3.60 18.76 -22.62
N ILE A 133 -4.89 18.82 -22.97
CA ILE A 133 -5.91 17.92 -22.41
C ILE A 133 -5.68 16.47 -22.87
N GLU A 134 -5.39 16.25 -24.15
CA GLU A 134 -5.03 14.92 -24.68
C GLU A 134 -3.79 14.35 -23.96
N ASN A 135 -2.75 15.17 -23.78
CA ASN A 135 -1.56 14.79 -23.02
C ASN A 135 -1.90 14.44 -21.57
N LEU A 136 -2.70 15.27 -20.89
CA LEU A 136 -3.14 15.01 -19.53
C LEU A 136 -3.91 13.69 -19.44
N LEU A 137 -4.80 13.40 -20.39
CA LEU A 137 -5.56 12.16 -20.43
C LEU A 137 -4.67 10.93 -20.60
N ALA A 138 -3.64 11.02 -21.45
CA ALA A 138 -2.64 9.97 -21.61
C ALA A 138 -1.88 9.70 -20.29
N LEU A 139 -1.39 10.76 -19.64
CA LEU A 139 -0.67 10.66 -18.36
C LEU A 139 -1.58 10.13 -17.24
N LEU A 140 -2.83 10.57 -17.16
CA LEU A 140 -3.81 10.07 -16.17
C LEU A 140 -4.10 8.58 -16.37
N LYS A 141 -4.26 8.16 -17.63
CA LYS A 141 -4.46 6.75 -17.97
C LYS A 141 -3.27 5.91 -17.54
N GLU A 142 -2.05 6.31 -17.92
CA GLU A 142 -0.82 5.63 -17.49
C GLU A 142 -0.75 5.52 -15.97
N ASN A 143 -1.00 6.63 -15.25
CA ASN A 143 -0.97 6.66 -13.79
C ASN A 143 -2.02 5.74 -13.14
N LEU A 144 -3.23 5.66 -13.69
CA LEU A 144 -4.32 4.83 -13.16
C LEU A 144 -4.17 3.34 -13.48
N GLU A 145 -3.40 3.01 -14.52
CA GLU A 145 -3.04 1.64 -14.95
C GLU A 145 -1.81 1.08 -14.23
N LYS A 146 -1.05 1.91 -13.50
CA LYS A 146 0.06 1.46 -12.64
C LYS A 146 -0.43 0.42 -11.63
N GLU A 147 0.43 -0.57 -11.37
CA GLU A 147 0.18 -1.57 -10.34
C GLU A 147 0.06 -0.90 -8.95
N GLU A 148 -0.96 -1.30 -8.19
CA GLU A 148 -1.22 -0.73 -6.88
C GLU A 148 -0.23 -1.31 -5.84
N PRO A 149 0.36 -0.48 -4.96
CA PRO A 149 1.25 -0.99 -3.92
C PRO A 149 0.50 -1.82 -2.88
N LYS A 150 1.12 -2.92 -2.43
CA LYS A 150 0.65 -3.63 -1.21
C LYS A 150 0.69 -2.66 -0.03
N ILE A 151 -0.47 -2.40 0.58
CA ILE A 151 -0.60 -1.39 1.64
C ILE A 151 0.28 -1.72 2.84
N GLU A 152 0.46 -3.00 3.18
CA GLU A 152 1.34 -3.46 4.25
C GLU A 152 2.79 -3.06 3.96
N ALA A 153 3.26 -3.32 2.73
CA ALA A 153 4.63 -3.02 2.32
C ALA A 153 4.88 -1.51 2.28
N LEU A 154 3.94 -0.75 1.72
CA LEU A 154 3.99 0.71 1.68
C LEU A 154 4.01 1.31 3.08
N THR A 155 3.11 0.86 3.95
CA THR A 155 3.01 1.35 5.33
C THR A 155 4.28 1.02 6.12
N PHE A 156 4.83 -0.17 5.93
CA PHE A 156 6.08 -0.58 6.58
C PHE A 156 7.26 0.26 6.09
N TYR A 157 7.36 0.47 4.77
CA TYR A 157 8.40 1.31 4.20
C TYR A 157 8.35 2.73 4.75
N TYR A 158 7.19 3.39 4.80
CA TYR A 158 7.07 4.74 5.35
C TYR A 158 7.34 4.85 6.87
N GLN A 159 7.43 3.74 7.60
CA GLN A 159 7.83 3.77 9.01
C GLN A 159 9.34 3.83 9.22
N LEU A 160 10.12 3.36 8.25
CA LEU A 160 11.56 3.11 8.43
C LEU A 160 12.43 3.68 7.29
N GLY A 161 11.88 3.80 6.08
CA GLY A 161 12.55 4.24 4.87
C GLY A 161 12.50 5.76 4.65
N SER A 162 13.10 6.18 3.54
CA SER A 162 13.16 7.57 3.09
C SER A 162 12.41 7.75 1.78
N ASP A 163 11.59 8.80 1.70
CA ASP A 163 10.86 9.19 0.48
C ASP A 163 11.83 9.58 -0.66
N GLN A 164 13.02 10.09 -0.33
CA GLN A 164 14.02 10.49 -1.32
C GLN A 164 14.56 9.32 -2.15
N GLU A 165 14.63 8.13 -1.56
CA GLU A 165 15.08 6.94 -2.29
C GLU A 165 14.02 6.43 -3.27
N LEU A 166 12.74 6.61 -2.96
CA LEU A 166 11.67 6.24 -3.89
C LEU A 166 11.59 7.20 -5.05
N ALA A 167 11.71 8.51 -4.81
CA ALA A 167 11.56 9.54 -5.83
C ALA A 167 12.47 9.35 -7.06
N GLN A 168 13.63 8.72 -6.89
CA GLN A 168 14.60 8.50 -7.97
C GLN A 168 14.34 7.23 -8.78
N LEU A 169 13.41 6.37 -8.35
CA LEU A 169 13.17 5.07 -8.95
C LEU A 169 12.01 5.10 -9.96
N PRO A 170 12.09 4.33 -11.05
CA PRO A 170 10.93 4.05 -11.89
C PRO A 170 9.78 3.39 -11.12
N PRO A 171 8.51 3.50 -11.58
CA PRO A 171 7.34 2.97 -10.88
C PRO A 171 7.43 1.50 -10.47
N ALA A 172 7.89 0.61 -11.36
CA ALA A 172 8.03 -0.81 -11.07
C ALA A 172 9.10 -1.08 -10.00
N GLU A 173 10.24 -0.38 -10.07
CA GLU A 173 11.32 -0.52 -9.09
C GLU A 173 10.93 0.01 -7.71
N LYS A 174 10.07 1.04 -7.64
CA LYS A 174 9.48 1.48 -6.36
C LYS A 174 8.68 0.36 -5.70
N LEU A 175 7.83 -0.33 -6.46
CA LEU A 175 7.01 -1.44 -5.97
C LEU A 175 7.86 -2.61 -5.51
N GLU A 176 8.87 -2.98 -6.31
CA GLU A 176 9.82 -4.02 -5.96
C GLU A 176 10.57 -3.66 -4.68
N LYS A 177 11.06 -2.42 -4.55
CA LYS A 177 11.79 -1.96 -3.37
C LYS A 177 10.96 -2.04 -2.09
N ILE A 178 9.73 -1.51 -2.08
CA ILE A 178 8.88 -1.58 -0.88
C ILE A 178 8.51 -3.02 -0.53
N THR A 179 8.26 -3.85 -1.54
CA THR A 179 7.87 -5.25 -1.36
C THR A 179 9.05 -6.05 -0.83
N TYR A 180 10.22 -5.92 -1.45
CA TYR A 180 11.46 -6.55 -1.00
C TYR A 180 11.78 -6.17 0.44
N PHE A 181 11.73 -4.87 0.77
CA PHE A 181 12.03 -4.38 2.11
C PHE A 181 11.08 -4.98 3.15
N TYR A 182 9.79 -5.03 2.85
CA TYR A 182 8.79 -5.65 3.73
C TYR A 182 8.98 -7.17 3.88
N GLU A 183 9.26 -7.88 2.79
CA GLU A 183 9.48 -9.32 2.85
C GLU A 183 10.72 -9.67 3.68
N HIS A 184 11.84 -8.97 3.50
CA HIS A 184 13.12 -9.32 4.12
C HIS A 184 13.27 -8.74 5.53
N GLU A 185 12.88 -7.49 5.76
CA GLU A 185 13.09 -6.81 7.04
C GLU A 185 11.93 -7.02 8.03
N PHE A 186 10.82 -7.62 7.58
CA PHE A 186 9.66 -7.87 8.45
C PHE A 186 9.14 -9.30 8.39
N ARG A 187 8.75 -9.82 7.22
CA ARG A 187 8.13 -11.16 7.13
C ARG A 187 9.12 -12.29 7.37
N GLN A 188 10.29 -12.26 6.75
CA GLN A 188 11.29 -13.32 6.90
C GLN A 188 11.79 -13.46 8.35
N LEU A 189 11.88 -12.36 9.10
CA LEU A 189 12.33 -12.40 10.50
C LEU A 189 11.42 -13.25 11.39
N ILE A 190 10.09 -13.13 11.22
CA ILE A 190 9.14 -13.94 11.98
C ILE A 190 9.00 -15.35 11.42
N LEU A 191 9.07 -15.53 10.08
CA LEU A 191 9.04 -16.86 9.47
C LEU A 191 10.21 -17.72 9.96
N GLN A 192 11.43 -17.19 9.99
CA GLN A 192 12.60 -17.88 10.52
C GLN A 192 12.42 -18.25 12.00
N LEU A 193 11.79 -17.38 12.79
CA LEU A 193 11.51 -17.69 14.19
C LEU A 193 10.49 -18.82 14.34
N LEU A 194 9.44 -18.82 13.52
CA LEU A 194 8.41 -19.86 13.48
C LEU A 194 8.99 -21.20 13.00
N GLU A 195 9.78 -21.21 11.92
CA GLU A 195 10.49 -22.39 11.42
C GLU A 195 11.37 -23.04 12.50
N ASN A 196 12.16 -22.21 13.20
CA ASN A 196 12.98 -22.66 14.32
C ASN A 196 12.12 -23.22 15.47
N GLY A 197 10.99 -22.58 15.77
CA GLY A 197 10.04 -23.04 16.78
C GLY A 197 9.40 -24.37 16.44
N ILE A 198 8.93 -24.55 15.20
CA ILE A 198 8.33 -25.78 14.69
C ILE A 198 9.36 -26.91 14.72
N SER A 199 10.58 -26.67 14.23
CA SER A 199 11.66 -27.67 14.22
C SER A 199 12.00 -28.14 15.64
N ARG A 200 12.14 -27.21 16.60
CA ARG A 200 12.42 -27.54 18.00
C ARG A 200 11.23 -28.22 18.69
N ALA A 201 10.01 -27.79 18.40
CA ALA A 201 8.80 -28.45 18.89
C ALA A 201 8.78 -29.91 18.41
N GLY A 202 9.09 -30.17 17.14
CA GLY A 202 9.23 -31.50 16.57
C GLY A 202 10.26 -32.37 17.31
N GLN A 203 11.44 -31.84 17.62
CA GLN A 203 12.47 -32.55 18.41
C GLN A 203 12.01 -32.88 19.83
N LEU A 204 11.18 -32.02 20.41
CA LEU A 204 10.65 -32.18 21.77
C LEU A 204 9.39 -33.07 21.83
N LYS A 205 8.77 -33.38 20.68
CA LYS A 205 7.51 -34.13 20.57
C LYS A 205 7.62 -35.49 21.25
N ASP A 206 8.54 -36.33 20.80
CA ASP A 206 8.75 -37.68 21.33
C ASP A 206 9.15 -37.69 22.81
N THR A 207 9.88 -36.65 23.24
CA THR A 207 10.35 -36.51 24.63
C THR A 207 9.19 -36.27 25.60
N TYR A 208 8.19 -35.48 25.20
CA TYR A 208 7.08 -35.10 26.07
C TYR A 208 5.80 -35.90 25.84
N GLU A 209 5.64 -36.56 24.69
CA GLU A 209 4.45 -37.36 24.36
C GLU A 209 4.26 -38.53 25.35
N ALA A 210 5.34 -39.21 25.73
CA ALA A 210 5.31 -40.33 26.67
C ALA A 210 5.38 -39.91 28.15
N ALA A 211 5.50 -38.61 28.44
CA ALA A 211 5.75 -38.14 29.80
C ALA A 211 4.48 -38.18 30.67
N THR A 212 4.62 -38.66 31.90
CA THR A 212 3.50 -38.80 32.84
C THR A 212 3.42 -37.68 33.87
N ASP A 213 4.49 -36.90 34.03
CA ASP A 213 4.52 -35.79 34.97
C ASP A 213 3.72 -34.57 34.44
N ARG A 214 3.18 -33.80 35.38
CA ARG A 214 2.31 -32.66 35.06
C ARG A 214 3.02 -31.56 34.26
N ALA A 215 4.31 -31.33 34.51
CA ALA A 215 5.04 -30.24 33.87
C ALA A 215 5.30 -30.55 32.39
N SER A 216 5.72 -31.78 32.10
CA SER A 216 5.93 -32.27 30.74
C SER A 216 4.64 -32.31 29.92
N ARG A 217 3.52 -32.77 30.51
CA ARG A 217 2.20 -32.73 29.83
C ARG A 217 1.77 -31.32 29.47
N LYS A 218 1.93 -30.37 30.39
CA LYS A 218 1.63 -28.95 30.13
C LYS A 218 2.50 -28.40 29.00
N LYS A 219 3.79 -28.78 28.96
CA LYS A 219 4.70 -28.36 27.91
C LYS A 219 4.35 -28.98 26.56
N TYR A 220 3.92 -30.24 26.53
CA TYR A 220 3.41 -30.90 25.34
C TYR A 220 2.18 -30.18 24.79
N GLU A 221 1.19 -29.89 25.64
CA GLU A 221 -0.02 -29.12 25.27
C GLU A 221 0.33 -27.76 24.63
N MET A 222 1.28 -27.01 25.20
CA MET A 222 1.73 -25.73 24.65
C MET A 222 2.34 -25.88 23.25
N LEU A 223 3.12 -26.93 23.01
CA LEU A 223 3.83 -27.13 21.74
C LEU A 223 2.90 -27.61 20.60
N GLN A 224 1.70 -28.09 20.90
CA GLN A 224 0.78 -28.65 19.90
C GLN A 224 0.45 -27.70 18.75
N VAL A 225 0.35 -26.40 19.03
CA VAL A 225 0.08 -25.38 18.00
C VAL A 225 1.21 -25.24 16.98
N LEU A 226 2.42 -25.69 17.31
CA LEU A 226 3.58 -25.70 16.41
C LEU A 226 3.82 -27.07 15.77
N PHE A 227 3.18 -28.15 16.26
CA PHE A 227 3.36 -29.48 15.68
C PHE A 227 2.77 -29.51 14.28
N ASP A 228 3.61 -29.93 13.32
CA ASP A 228 3.23 -30.09 11.92
C ASP A 228 2.68 -28.80 11.27
N GLY A 229 2.87 -27.65 11.93
CA GLY A 229 2.45 -26.34 11.46
C GLY A 229 3.28 -25.85 10.28
N GLN A 230 2.64 -25.16 9.34
CA GLN A 230 3.34 -24.44 8.27
C GLN A 230 3.64 -23.01 8.75
N PRO A 231 4.91 -22.55 8.73
CA PRO A 231 5.28 -21.21 9.19
C PRO A 231 4.44 -20.09 8.56
N GLU A 232 4.18 -20.19 7.26
CA GLU A 232 3.41 -19.22 6.48
C GLU A 232 1.96 -19.16 6.96
N HIS A 233 1.35 -20.32 7.21
CA HIS A 233 -0.03 -20.39 7.69
C HIS A 233 -0.18 -19.80 9.09
N ILE A 234 0.79 -20.08 9.98
CA ILE A 234 0.81 -19.50 11.32
C ILE A 234 0.99 -17.98 11.23
N LEU A 235 1.89 -17.50 10.36
CA LEU A 235 2.08 -16.07 10.16
C LEU A 235 0.83 -15.38 9.61
N GLU A 236 0.15 -15.98 8.63
CA GLU A 236 -1.12 -15.47 8.12
C GLU A 236 -2.15 -15.32 9.24
N GLN A 237 -2.33 -16.34 10.08
CA GLN A 237 -3.23 -16.26 11.23
C GLN A 237 -2.81 -15.18 12.23
N LEU A 238 -1.51 -15.05 12.54
CA LEU A 238 -0.99 -13.98 13.40
C LEU A 238 -1.26 -12.58 12.83
N MET A 239 -1.34 -12.46 11.51
CA MET A 239 -1.60 -11.21 10.81
C MET A 239 -3.10 -10.94 10.54
N GLU A 240 -3.95 -11.94 10.67
CA GLU A 240 -5.41 -11.77 10.59
C GLU A 240 -6.04 -11.34 11.93
N GLU A 241 -5.41 -11.71 13.06
CA GLU A 241 -5.78 -11.27 14.41
C GLU A 241 -5.47 -9.79 14.68
#